data_AF-A0A7G2JZI9-F1
#
_entry.id   AF-A0A7G2JZI9-F1
#
_cell.length_a   1.000
_cell.length_b   1.000
_cell.length_c   1.000
_cell.angle_alpha   90.00
_cell.angle_beta   90.00
_cell.angle_gamma   90.00
#
_symmetry.space_group_name_H-M   'P 1'
#
loop_
_entity.id
_entity.type
_entity.pdbx_description
1 polymer ?
#
loop_
_entity_poly.entity_id
_entity_poly.type
_entity_poly.pdbx_seq_one_letter_code
_entity_poly.pdbx_strand_id
1 'polypeptide(L)'
;LSSGERIVRVSEQGKPSETRFSIEERYINATLVKASPVTGRTHQIRVHTQYAGHPIALDDKYGDKDFDKQMNELGLNRLFLHAFSIRFEKIILRILPYF
;
A
#
# COMPACT_ATOMS: atom_id res chain seq x y z
N LEU A 1 8.99 -21.09 12.73
CA LEU A 1 7.78 -21.00 11.89
C LEU A 1 8.12 -20.15 10.67
N SER A 2 8.59 -20.79 9.61
CA SER A 2 8.99 -20.14 8.36
C SER A 2 7.75 -19.70 7.58
N SER A 3 7.23 -18.50 7.84
CA SER A 3 6.19 -17.93 6.98
C SER A 3 6.85 -17.60 5.64
N GLY A 4 6.31 -18.09 4.52
CA GLY A 4 6.80 -17.81 3.16
C GLY A 4 6.59 -16.36 2.72
N GLU A 5 6.71 -15.41 3.64
CA GLU A 5 6.38 -14.01 3.48
C GLU A 5 7.52 -13.26 2.81
N ARG A 6 7.25 -12.78 1.60
CA ARG A 6 8.22 -11.99 0.82
C ARG A 6 8.32 -10.57 1.37
N ILE A 7 9.50 -10.19 1.83
CA ILE A 7 9.87 -8.79 2.06
C ILE A 7 10.35 -8.21 0.71
N VAL A 8 9.87 -7.01 0.38
CA VAL A 8 10.23 -6.27 -0.83
C VAL A 8 11.05 -5.05 -0.43
N ARG A 9 12.11 -4.74 -1.17
CA ARG A 9 13.00 -3.60 -0.90
C ARG A 9 13.18 -2.76 -2.16
N VAL A 10 13.42 -1.47 -1.99
CA VAL A 10 13.85 -0.57 -3.08
C VAL A 10 15.27 -0.94 -3.48
N SER A 11 15.53 -1.04 -4.78
CA SER A 11 16.84 -1.39 -5.36
C SER A 11 16.91 -0.81 -6.77
N GLU A 12 18.09 -0.35 -7.17
CA GLU A 12 18.35 0.13 -8.52
C GLU A 12 18.16 -0.97 -9.59
N GLN A 13 18.40 -2.23 -9.20
CA GLN A 13 18.18 -3.40 -10.06
C GLN A 13 16.73 -3.91 -9.98
N GLY A 14 15.86 -3.23 -9.23
CA GLY A 14 14.46 -3.58 -9.06
C GLY A 14 13.61 -3.33 -10.31
N LYS A 15 12.39 -3.88 -10.32
CA LYS A 15 11.43 -3.60 -11.39
C LYS A 15 10.96 -2.14 -11.31
N PRO A 16 10.87 -1.41 -12.44
CA PRO A 16 10.30 -0.07 -12.46
C PRO A 16 8.91 -0.05 -11.82
N SER A 17 8.69 0.91 -10.93
CA SER A 17 7.50 1.04 -10.10
C SER A 17 7.14 2.51 -9.91
N GLU A 18 5.88 2.88 -10.09
CA GLU A 18 5.37 4.26 -9.92
C GLU A 18 4.05 4.25 -9.13
N THR A 19 3.98 5.09 -8.10
CA THR A 19 2.77 5.36 -7.31
C THR A 19 2.59 6.87 -7.21
N ARG A 20 1.41 7.38 -7.54
CA ARG A 20 1.06 8.78 -7.36
C ARG A 20 0.32 8.97 -6.04
N PHE A 21 0.65 10.02 -5.31
CA PHE A 21 0.02 10.32 -4.02
C PHE A 21 -0.63 11.71 -4.06
N SER A 22 -1.83 11.82 -3.49
CA SER A 22 -2.46 13.08 -3.14
C SER A 22 -2.83 13.09 -1.67
N ILE A 23 -2.70 14.25 -1.03
CA ILE A 23 -3.10 14.43 0.37
C ILE A 23 -4.60 14.70 0.39
N GLU A 24 -5.33 13.90 1.16
CA GLU A 24 -6.77 14.07 1.38
C GLU A 24 -7.02 14.82 2.69
N GLU A 25 -6.30 14.47 3.75
CA GLU A 25 -6.44 15.12 5.07
C GLU A 25 -5.13 15.10 5.85
N ARG A 26 -4.88 16.16 6.63
CA ARG A 26 -3.72 16.26 7.52
C ARG A 26 -4.18 16.23 8.96
N TYR A 27 -3.57 15.36 9.76
CA TYR A 27 -3.71 15.31 11.21
C TYR A 27 -2.40 15.74 11.87
N ILE A 28 -2.41 15.86 13.20
CA ILE A 28 -1.22 16.30 13.98
C ILE A 28 -0.04 15.33 13.76
N ASN A 29 -0.28 14.02 13.83
CA ASN A 29 0.78 13.00 13.74
C ASN A 29 0.62 12.06 12.54
N ALA A 30 -0.33 12.31 11.64
CA ALA A 30 -0.63 11.42 10.52
C ALA A 30 -1.19 12.19 9.32
N THR A 31 -1.18 11.58 8.14
CA THR A 31 -1.79 12.16 6.93
C THR A 31 -2.58 11.08 6.22
N LEU A 32 -3.84 11.36 5.90
CA LEU A 32 -4.63 10.54 5.01
C LEU A 32 -4.22 10.87 3.57
N VAL A 33 -3.72 9.86 2.85
CA VAL A 33 -3.31 10.01 1.46
C VAL A 33 -4.10 9.07 0.57
N LYS A 34 -4.44 9.56 -0.62
CA LYS A 34 -4.90 8.73 -1.72
C LYS A 34 -3.69 8.28 -2.52
N ALA A 35 -3.44 6.97 -2.53
CA ALA A 35 -2.40 6.33 -3.31
C ALA A 35 -3.00 5.74 -4.61
N SER A 36 -2.46 6.14 -5.75
CA SER A 36 -2.84 5.65 -7.08
C SER A 36 -1.63 4.92 -7.70
N PRO A 37 -1.53 3.59 -7.53
CA PRO A 37 -0.45 2.82 -8.12
C PRO A 37 -0.61 2.79 -9.65
N VAL A 38 0.38 3.31 -10.37
CA VAL A 38 0.42 3.28 -11.85
C VAL A 38 0.87 1.90 -12.33
N THR A 39 1.79 1.29 -11.59
CA THR A 39 2.18 -0.12 -11.71
C THR A 39 1.60 -0.96 -10.57
N GLY A 40 1.47 -2.28 -10.75
CA GLY A 40 0.90 -3.19 -9.75
C GLY A 40 1.90 -4.16 -9.11
N ARG A 41 2.99 -3.68 -8.49
CA ARG A 41 3.98 -4.57 -7.82
C ARG A 41 3.53 -4.99 -6.42
N THR A 42 4.02 -6.15 -5.97
CA THR A 42 3.78 -6.65 -4.61
C THR A 42 4.25 -5.63 -3.57
N HIS A 43 3.38 -5.28 -2.63
CA HIS A 43 3.63 -4.31 -1.56
C HIS A 43 4.03 -2.90 -2.04
N GLN A 44 3.79 -2.54 -3.30
CA GLN A 44 4.32 -1.31 -3.90
C GLN A 44 4.01 -0.05 -3.09
N ILE A 45 2.74 0.16 -2.72
CA ILE A 45 2.34 1.34 -1.94
C ILE A 45 3.07 1.35 -0.59
N ARG A 46 3.06 0.22 0.13
CA ARG A 46 3.69 0.05 1.46
C ARG A 46 5.18 0.37 1.45
N VAL A 47 5.91 -0.14 0.45
CA VAL A 47 7.35 0.10 0.29
C VAL A 47 7.62 1.54 -0.14
N HIS A 48 6.81 2.11 -1.04
CA HIS A 48 7.01 3.50 -1.48
C HIS A 48 6.77 4.50 -0.35
N THR A 49 5.73 4.30 0.47
CA THR A 49 5.44 5.16 1.63
C THR A 49 6.55 5.06 2.68
N GLN A 50 7.05 3.84 2.95
CA GLN A 50 8.19 3.64 3.84
C GLN A 50 9.48 4.29 3.29
N TYR A 51 9.77 4.12 2.00
CA TYR A 51 10.93 4.74 1.35
C TYR A 51 10.88 6.27 1.39
N ALA A 52 9.67 6.86 1.30
CA ALA A 52 9.46 8.29 1.43
C ALA A 52 9.52 8.80 2.89
N GLY A 53 9.74 7.92 3.89
CA GLY A 53 9.79 8.29 5.30
C GLY A 53 8.43 8.43 5.98
N HIS A 54 7.35 7.97 5.33
CA HIS A 54 5.98 8.06 5.84
C HIS A 54 5.29 6.68 5.80
N PRO A 55 5.76 5.69 6.59
CA PRO A 55 5.21 4.34 6.54
C PRO A 55 3.72 4.29 6.94
N ILE A 56 3.02 3.26 6.47
CA ILE A 56 1.58 3.08 6.76
C ILE A 56 1.42 2.57 8.19
N ALA A 57 0.41 3.10 8.91
CA ALA A 57 0.05 2.64 10.24
C ALA A 57 -0.31 1.14 10.24
N LEU A 58 0.18 0.43 11.25
CA LEU A 58 -0.05 -1.00 11.52
C LEU A 58 0.44 -1.87 10.35
N ASP A 59 1.55 -1.49 9.75
CA ASP A 59 2.26 -2.29 8.76
C ASP A 59 3.36 -3.12 9.42
N ASP A 60 3.07 -4.39 9.71
CA ASP A 60 4.00 -5.29 10.43
C ASP A 60 5.39 -5.44 9.79
N LYS A 61 5.56 -5.08 8.50
CA LYS A 61 6.80 -5.30 7.74
C LYS A 61 7.56 -4.02 7.43
N TYR A 62 6.84 -2.94 7.14
CA TYR A 62 7.42 -1.67 6.68
C TYR A 62 6.99 -0.49 7.58
N GLY A 63 6.28 -0.76 8.67
CA GLY A 63 5.75 0.21 9.62
C GLY A 63 6.79 0.75 10.61
N ASP A 64 6.33 1.69 11.43
CA ASP A 64 7.06 2.25 12.56
C ASP A 64 6.36 1.83 13.86
N LYS A 65 7.09 1.15 14.75
CA LYS A 65 6.50 0.57 15.96
C LYS A 65 6.02 1.61 16.96
N ASP A 66 6.69 2.76 17.04
CA ASP A 66 6.33 3.83 17.98
C ASP A 66 5.08 4.55 17.47
N PHE A 67 5.00 4.79 16.16
CA PHE A 67 3.79 5.29 15.52
C PHE A 67 2.61 4.31 15.65
N ASP A 68 2.85 3.02 15.44
CA ASP A 68 1.82 1.99 15.56
C ASP A 68 1.27 1.88 16.98
N LYS A 69 2.12 2.06 18.00
CA LYS A 69 1.66 2.10 19.40
C LYS A 69 0.67 3.25 19.62
N GLN A 70 0.98 4.45 19.14
CA GLN A 70 0.08 5.60 19.23
C GLN A 70 -1.24 5.35 18.51
N MET A 71 -1.19 4.73 17.33
CA MET A 71 -2.39 4.42 16.55
C MET A 71 -3.25 3.31 17.19
N ASN A 72 -2.63 2.31 17.82
CA ASN A 72 -3.33 1.29 18.61
C ASN A 72 -4.10 1.89 19.79
N GLU A 73 -3.52 2.88 20.48
CA GLU A 73 -4.18 3.60 21.58
C GLU A 73 -5.43 4.37 21.10
N LEU A 74 -5.47 4.78 19.82
CA LEU A 74 -6.64 5.37 19.16
C LEU A 74 -7.64 4.31 18.63
N GLY A 75 -7.39 3.03 18.87
CA GLY A 75 -8.27 1.92 18.49
C GLY A 75 -7.97 1.28 17.14
N LEU A 76 -6.89 1.66 16.45
CA LEU A 76 -6.53 1.05 15.18
C LEU A 76 -5.76 -0.26 15.37
N ASN A 77 -6.24 -1.36 14.81
CA ASN A 77 -5.72 -2.71 15.07
C ASN A 77 -5.33 -3.51 13.82
N ARG A 78 -5.23 -2.86 12.66
CA ARG A 78 -4.89 -3.49 11.38
C ARG A 78 -4.22 -2.51 10.44
N LEU A 79 -3.53 -3.02 9.43
CA LEU A 79 -2.95 -2.24 8.34
C LEU A 79 -3.95 -1.21 7.80
N PHE A 80 -3.56 0.07 7.86
CA PHE A 80 -4.37 1.20 7.37
C PHE A 80 -4.20 1.42 5.87
N LEU A 81 -4.44 0.38 5.08
CA LEU A 81 -4.46 0.42 3.63
C LEU A 81 -5.79 -0.14 3.14
N HIS A 82 -6.49 0.62 2.29
CA HIS A 82 -7.80 0.24 1.80
C HIS A 82 -7.92 0.52 0.30
N ALA A 83 -8.37 -0.48 -0.46
CA ALA A 83 -8.68 -0.32 -1.89
C ALA A 83 -10.03 0.40 -2.04
N PHE A 84 -10.00 1.73 -1.94
CA PHE A 84 -11.19 2.58 -1.92
C PHE A 84 -11.95 2.64 -3.26
N SER A 85 -11.23 2.58 -4.39
CA SER A 85 -11.84 2.70 -5.72
C SER A 85 -11.10 1.86 -6.74
N ILE A 86 -11.86 1.28 -7.68
CA ILE A 86 -11.36 0.64 -8.88
C ILE A 86 -12.15 1.18 -10.07
N ARG A 87 -11.45 1.43 -11.19
CA ARG A 87 -12.06 1.85 -12.45
C ARG A 87 -11.48 1.01 -13.58
N PHE A 88 -12.35 0.51 -14.42
CA PHE A 88 -12.01 -0.16 -15.66
C PHE A 88 -13.00 0.27 -16.73
N GLU A 89 -12.54 0.35 -17.98
CA GLU A 89 -13.45 0.48 -19.11
C GLU A 89 -14.18 -0.84 -19.35
N LYS A 90 -15.32 -0.78 -20.03
CA LYS A 90 -16.25 -1.90 -20.24
C LYS A 90 -15.50 -3.17 -20.59
N ILE A 91 -15.55 -4.15 -19.70
CA ILE A 91 -14.93 -5.46 -19.91
C ILE A 91 -15.78 -6.19 -20.96
N ILE A 92 -15.29 -6.28 -22.20
CA ILE A 92 -15.79 -7.30 -23.12
C ILE A 92 -15.11 -8.60 -22.69
N LEU A 93 -15.80 -9.38 -21.86
CA LEU A 93 -15.41 -10.76 -21.63
C LEU A 93 -15.53 -11.46 -22.99
N ARG A 94 -14.40 -11.75 -23.63
CA ARG A 94 -14.38 -12.68 -24.76
C ARG A 94 -14.62 -14.07 -24.18
N ILE A 95 -15.88 -14.41 -23.97
CA ILE A 95 -16.29 -15.79 -23.81
C ILE A 95 -15.97 -16.42 -25.17
N LEU A 96 -14.85 -17.12 -25.26
CA LEU A 96 -14.61 -18.00 -26.41
C LEU A 96 -15.67 -19.09 -26.33
N PRO A 97 -16.61 -19.18 -27.30
CA PRO A 97 -17.49 -20.32 -27.38
C PRO A 97 -16.69 -21.43 -28.06
N TYR A 98 -16.00 -22.25 -27.30
CA TYR A 98 -15.54 -23.56 -27.77
C TYR A 98 -15.83 -24.56 -26.65
N PHE A 99 -16.83 -25.43 -26.84
CA PHE A 99 -16.78 -26.67 -27.65
C PHE A 99 -15.77 -27.65 -27.06
#